data_AF-A0A933IBD6-F1
#
_entry.id   AF-A0A933IBD6-F1
#
_cell.length_a   1.000
_cell.length_b   1.000
_cell.length_c   1.000
_cell.angle_alpha   90.00
_cell.angle_beta   90.00
_cell.angle_gamma   90.00
#
_symmetry.space_group_name_H-M   'P 1'
#
loop_
_entity.id
_entity.type
_entity.pdbx_description
1 polymer ?
#
loop_
_entity_poly.entity_id
_entity_poly.type
_entity_poly.pdbx_seq_one_letter_code
_entity_poly.pdbx_strand_id
1 'polypeptide(L)'
;MRKNTLFLAVWLTTAGLAAAAEITIDGSRLEGSSHNARAAGQYAQLAGFFTYGAAEYLAPLPVSADRVKMEVSFDNQRGKWLKMYVYNYGTVYDDPSYRNKNLVPNWRLWQATNGTGSWSTKNPEYLYTTSSDGRLDYLGPDNKLKILFYADGGVPYIGDGRFLIKQIKIIYSSSEAVAAQIITSANAWIEGDFLLVRGVGKGKTKIDLPGYESMTKSQALRAARVTAYKNLGIALGKISPKGGTANIPGAKVRSTKFMEDGSAEMVLELPLAELQPK
;
A
#
# COMPACT_ATOMS: atom_id res chain seq x y z
N MET A 1 35.57 59.60 -4.65
CA MET A 1 35.84 58.16 -4.46
C MET A 1 34.55 57.47 -4.03
N ARG A 2 33.92 56.70 -4.93
CA ARG A 2 32.77 55.84 -4.61
C ARG A 2 32.89 54.57 -5.46
N LYS A 3 33.11 53.41 -4.81
CA LYS A 3 32.98 52.05 -5.40
C LYS A 3 32.52 51.13 -4.27
N ASN A 4 31.26 50.70 -4.34
CA ASN A 4 30.81 49.37 -4.73
C ASN A 4 30.81 48.37 -3.56
N THR A 5 29.73 48.38 -2.80
CA THR A 5 29.34 47.27 -1.93
C THR A 5 28.58 46.26 -2.78
N LEU A 6 29.20 45.11 -3.04
CA LEU A 6 28.57 43.98 -3.72
C LEU A 6 27.62 43.30 -2.72
N PHE A 7 26.31 43.36 -2.94
CA PHE A 7 25.35 42.52 -2.23
C PHE A 7 25.28 41.16 -2.93
N LEU A 8 25.77 40.11 -2.26
CA LEU A 8 25.53 38.73 -2.65
C LEU A 8 24.10 38.37 -2.23
N ALA A 9 23.17 38.31 -3.18
CA ALA A 9 21.86 37.73 -2.95
C ALA A 9 22.01 36.20 -2.95
N VAL A 10 22.08 35.61 -1.76
CA VAL A 10 21.92 34.16 -1.58
C VAL A 10 20.45 33.83 -1.84
N TRP A 11 20.17 33.23 -2.99
CA TRP A 11 18.90 32.59 -3.25
C TRP A 11 18.81 31.34 -2.36
N LEU A 12 18.14 31.46 -1.21
CA LEU A 12 17.59 30.30 -0.52
C LEU A 12 16.49 29.73 -1.41
N THR A 13 16.80 28.67 -2.16
CA THR A 13 15.77 27.79 -2.71
C THR A 13 15.09 27.10 -1.54
N THR A 14 13.95 27.64 -1.11
CA THR A 14 13.00 26.94 -0.26
C THR A 14 12.50 25.73 -1.04
N ALA A 15 13.08 24.57 -0.78
CA ALA A 15 12.46 23.30 -1.14
C ALA A 15 11.10 23.27 -0.44
N GLY A 16 10.02 23.39 -1.22
CA GLY A 16 8.66 23.26 -0.71
C GLY A 16 8.52 21.89 -0.07
N LEU A 17 8.28 21.85 1.24
CA LEU A 17 7.73 20.66 1.88
C LEU A 17 6.33 20.48 1.30
N ALA A 18 6.16 19.48 0.44
CA ALA A 18 4.86 19.09 -0.08
C ALA A 18 3.84 19.01 1.07
N ALA A 19 2.70 19.70 0.91
CA ALA A 19 1.66 19.73 1.93
C ALA A 19 1.18 18.30 2.24
N ALA A 20 1.26 17.90 3.50
CA ALA A 20 0.71 16.62 3.94
C ALA A 20 -0.82 16.70 3.91
N ALA A 21 -1.47 15.76 3.22
CA ALA A 21 -2.92 15.65 3.16
C ALA A 21 -3.41 14.62 4.19
N GLU A 22 -4.69 14.71 4.57
CA GLU A 22 -5.27 13.83 5.59
C GLU A 22 -6.59 13.19 5.16
N ILE A 23 -6.79 11.95 5.59
CA ILE A 23 -8.06 11.21 5.48
C ILE A 23 -8.50 10.85 6.88
N THR A 24 -9.77 11.12 7.19
CA THR A 24 -10.38 10.76 8.48
C THR A 24 -11.45 9.69 8.26
N ILE A 25 -11.40 8.65 9.08
CA ILE A 25 -12.33 7.53 9.11
C ILE A 25 -12.97 7.48 10.50
N ASP A 26 -14.30 7.51 10.54
CA ASP A 26 -15.04 7.30 11.78
C ASP A 26 -14.88 5.85 12.25
N GLY A 27 -14.70 5.65 13.55
CA GLY A 27 -14.50 4.32 14.12
C GLY A 27 -15.66 3.37 13.84
N SER A 28 -16.88 3.86 13.69
CA SER A 28 -18.04 3.03 13.34
C SER A 28 -18.02 2.46 11.92
N ARG A 29 -17.18 2.99 11.01
CA ARG A 29 -17.08 2.53 9.60
C ARG A 29 -16.19 1.29 9.46
N LEU A 30 -16.58 0.23 10.16
CA LEU A 30 -15.96 -1.08 10.05
C LEU A 30 -16.17 -1.64 8.65
N GLU A 31 -15.12 -2.24 8.10
CA GLU A 31 -15.13 -2.92 6.81
C GLU A 31 -14.71 -4.39 6.98
N GLY A 32 -14.84 -5.17 5.90
CA GLY A 32 -14.21 -6.50 5.78
C GLY A 32 -14.70 -7.56 6.78
N SER A 33 -13.80 -8.46 7.15
CA SER A 33 -14.09 -9.64 7.98
C SER A 33 -13.79 -9.38 9.47
N SER A 34 -14.31 -8.27 9.99
CA SER A 34 -14.14 -7.90 11.39
C SER A 34 -14.70 -8.98 12.33
N HIS A 35 -13.95 -9.32 13.40
CA HIS A 35 -14.27 -10.40 14.34
C HIS A 35 -14.36 -9.86 15.76
N ASN A 36 -15.42 -10.18 16.50
CA ASN A 36 -15.70 -9.59 17.82
C ASN A 36 -15.56 -8.06 17.86
N ALA A 37 -15.89 -7.40 16.75
CA ALA A 37 -15.95 -5.97 16.61
C ALA A 37 -17.33 -5.57 16.07
N ARG A 38 -17.89 -4.47 16.57
CA ARG A 38 -19.18 -3.95 16.12
C ARG A 38 -19.21 -2.43 16.17
N ALA A 39 -19.95 -1.82 15.26
CA ALA A 39 -20.28 -0.41 15.34
C ALA A 39 -21.23 -0.16 16.53
N ALA A 40 -20.98 0.89 17.28
CA ALA A 40 -21.80 1.33 18.40
C ALA A 40 -21.83 2.87 18.41
N GLY A 41 -22.87 3.45 17.83
CA GLY A 41 -22.93 4.90 17.61
C GLY A 41 -21.80 5.38 16.69
N GLN A 42 -20.97 6.29 17.19
CA GLN A 42 -19.86 6.89 16.43
C GLN A 42 -18.53 6.13 16.56
N TYR A 43 -18.48 5.04 17.33
CA TYR A 43 -17.27 4.27 17.57
C TYR A 43 -17.43 2.81 17.15
N ALA A 44 -16.31 2.13 16.95
CA ALA A 44 -16.27 0.66 16.95
C ALA A 44 -15.91 0.16 18.33
N GLN A 45 -16.73 -0.74 18.85
CA GLN A 45 -16.39 -1.55 20.01
C GLN A 45 -15.65 -2.80 19.54
N LEU A 46 -14.42 -2.97 20.03
CA LEU A 46 -13.55 -4.11 19.74
C LEU A 46 -13.28 -4.90 21.03
N ALA A 47 -13.53 -6.21 21.00
CA ALA A 47 -13.35 -7.08 22.16
C ALA A 47 -12.48 -8.30 21.85
N GLY A 48 -11.34 -8.42 22.54
CA GLY A 48 -10.51 -9.62 22.56
C GLY A 48 -10.89 -10.53 23.71
N PHE A 49 -11.74 -11.54 23.45
CA PHE A 49 -12.18 -12.54 24.43
C PHE A 49 -11.25 -13.77 24.43
N PHE A 50 -11.77 -15.00 24.47
CA PHE A 50 -10.97 -16.25 24.41
C PHE A 50 -10.16 -16.44 23.12
N THR A 51 -10.56 -15.74 22.05
CA THR A 51 -9.84 -15.75 20.78
C THR A 51 -9.12 -14.42 20.60
N TYR A 52 -9.74 -13.51 19.86
CA TYR A 52 -9.24 -12.17 19.60
C TYR A 52 -10.39 -11.27 19.14
N GLY A 53 -10.14 -9.97 19.13
CA GLY A 53 -10.94 -9.00 18.41
C GLY A 53 -10.16 -8.47 17.22
N ALA A 54 -10.84 -8.27 16.10
CA ALA A 54 -10.29 -7.69 14.88
C ALA A 54 -11.29 -6.65 14.32
N ALA A 55 -10.85 -5.40 14.18
CA ALA A 55 -11.59 -4.35 13.49
C ALA A 55 -10.81 -3.91 12.25
N GLU A 56 -11.36 -4.19 11.06
CA GLU A 56 -10.74 -3.84 9.78
C GLU A 56 -11.30 -2.51 9.23
N TYR A 57 -10.41 -1.72 8.63
CA TYR A 57 -10.73 -0.45 7.99
C TYR A 57 -10.01 -0.34 6.64
N LEU A 58 -10.62 0.41 5.71
CA LEU A 58 -10.06 0.68 4.39
C LEU A 58 -9.96 2.19 4.17
N ALA A 59 -8.78 2.65 3.78
CA ALA A 59 -8.54 4.05 3.47
C ALA A 59 -8.13 4.21 2.00
N PRO A 60 -8.97 4.81 1.14
CA PRO A 60 -8.59 5.07 -0.25
C PRO A 60 -7.55 6.21 -0.29
N LEU A 61 -6.35 5.93 -0.79
CA LEU A 61 -5.27 6.89 -0.94
C LEU A 61 -5.06 7.22 -2.43
N PRO A 62 -4.58 8.42 -2.78
CA PRO A 62 -4.23 8.74 -4.15
C PRO A 62 -3.02 7.92 -4.61
N VAL A 63 -2.90 7.68 -5.93
CA VAL A 63 -1.78 6.93 -6.54
C VAL A 63 -0.43 7.56 -6.18
N SER A 64 -0.40 8.88 -5.99
CA SER A 64 0.78 9.65 -5.64
C SER A 64 1.25 9.48 -4.19
N ALA A 65 0.46 8.86 -3.30
CA ALA A 65 0.82 8.70 -1.90
C ALA A 65 2.08 7.83 -1.73
N ASP A 66 3.13 8.43 -1.16
CA ASP A 66 4.44 7.78 -0.96
C ASP A 66 4.62 7.33 0.49
N ARG A 67 4.21 8.17 1.45
CA ARG A 67 4.36 7.87 2.88
C ARG A 67 3.06 8.09 3.61
N VAL A 68 2.82 7.26 4.61
CA VAL A 68 1.65 7.33 5.48
C VAL A 68 2.05 7.32 6.94
N LYS A 69 1.38 8.13 7.74
CA LYS A 69 1.39 8.14 9.19
C LYS A 69 -0.04 7.96 9.67
N MET A 70 -0.22 7.28 10.78
CA MET A 70 -1.55 7.05 11.34
C MET A 70 -1.66 7.67 12.73
N GLU A 71 -2.79 8.32 12.96
CA GLU A 71 -3.25 8.76 14.26
C GLU A 71 -4.58 8.09 14.56
N VAL A 72 -4.76 7.59 15.77
CA VAL A 72 -5.99 6.93 16.19
C VAL A 72 -6.41 7.49 17.54
N SER A 73 -7.70 7.77 17.67
CA SER A 73 -8.34 8.09 18.95
C SER A 73 -9.14 6.88 19.42
N PHE A 74 -8.81 6.36 20.60
CA PHE A 74 -9.52 5.21 21.15
C PHE A 74 -9.53 5.20 22.68
N ASP A 75 -10.53 4.56 23.28
CA ASP A 75 -10.56 4.30 24.72
C ASP A 75 -10.15 2.87 25.02
N ASN A 76 -9.12 2.69 25.85
CA ASN A 76 -8.68 1.38 26.33
C ASN A 76 -9.27 1.10 27.71
N GLN A 77 -10.35 0.32 27.76
CA GLN A 77 -11.12 0.12 28.99
C GLN A 77 -10.44 -0.86 29.97
N ARG A 78 -9.40 -1.56 29.53
CA ARG A 78 -8.78 -2.68 30.27
C ARG A 78 -7.27 -2.59 30.38
N GLY A 79 -6.64 -1.52 29.87
CA GLY A 79 -5.19 -1.33 29.87
C GLY A 79 -4.43 -2.41 29.09
N LYS A 80 -5.09 -3.08 28.13
CA LYS A 80 -4.49 -4.15 27.32
C LYS A 80 -3.82 -3.59 26.07
N TRP A 81 -2.95 -4.37 25.45
CA TRP A 81 -2.29 -3.96 24.21
C TRP A 81 -3.26 -4.05 23.02
N LEU A 82 -3.48 -2.91 22.38
CA LEU A 82 -4.04 -2.81 21.04
C LEU A 82 -2.91 -2.93 20.03
N LYS A 83 -2.97 -3.93 19.17
CA LYS A 83 -2.01 -4.14 18.08
C LYS A 83 -2.60 -3.59 16.79
N MET A 84 -1.81 -2.89 16.00
CA MET A 84 -2.23 -2.33 14.72
C MET A 84 -1.44 -2.97 13.60
N TYR A 85 -2.15 -3.52 12.64
CA TYR A 85 -1.59 -4.19 11.49
C TYR A 85 -1.93 -3.43 10.22
N VAL A 86 -1.03 -3.51 9.24
CA VAL A 86 -1.25 -3.06 7.86
C VAL A 86 -1.10 -4.25 6.93
N TYR A 87 -1.96 -4.31 5.92
CA TYR A 87 -1.93 -5.41 4.96
C TYR A 87 -0.88 -5.15 3.88
N ASN A 88 0.04 -6.09 3.69
CA ASN A 88 0.99 -6.08 2.59
C ASN A 88 0.46 -6.90 1.41
N TYR A 89 0.13 -6.25 0.30
CA TYR A 89 -0.21 -6.87 -0.98
C TYR A 89 1.02 -7.33 -1.78
N GLY A 90 2.22 -6.93 -1.35
CA GLY A 90 3.48 -7.34 -1.95
C GLY A 90 3.83 -8.81 -1.73
N THR A 91 5.05 -9.17 -2.11
CA THR A 91 5.53 -10.58 -2.12
C THR A 91 6.30 -10.98 -0.87
N VAL A 92 6.65 -10.03 0.00
CA VAL A 92 7.31 -10.31 1.28
C VAL A 92 6.29 -10.61 2.36
N TYR A 93 6.39 -11.80 2.94
CA TYR A 93 5.62 -12.16 4.12
C TYR A 93 6.36 -11.79 5.40
N ASP A 94 5.60 -11.58 6.47
CA ASP A 94 6.20 -11.40 7.79
C ASP A 94 6.87 -12.70 8.26
N ASP A 95 7.94 -12.58 9.04
CA ASP A 95 8.69 -13.74 9.54
C ASP A 95 7.74 -14.66 10.35
N PRO A 96 7.67 -15.97 10.01
CA PRO A 96 6.81 -16.92 10.72
C PRO A 96 6.99 -16.95 12.24
N SER A 97 8.16 -16.57 12.73
CA SER A 97 8.55 -16.58 14.15
C SER A 97 7.93 -15.42 14.93
N TYR A 98 7.71 -14.27 14.27
CA TYR A 98 7.21 -13.05 14.90
C TYR A 98 5.76 -12.73 14.51
N ARG A 99 5.25 -13.34 13.44
CA ARG A 99 3.90 -13.07 12.96
C ARG A 99 2.83 -13.60 13.92
N ASN A 100 1.69 -12.92 13.94
CA ASN A 100 0.50 -13.44 14.60
C ASN A 100 -0.06 -14.63 13.82
N LYS A 101 -0.04 -15.83 14.42
CA LYS A 101 -0.49 -17.08 13.80
C LYS A 101 -1.99 -17.12 13.49
N ASN A 102 -2.79 -16.25 14.13
CA ASN A 102 -4.22 -16.14 13.88
C ASN A 102 -4.55 -15.30 12.64
N LEU A 103 -3.55 -14.60 12.07
CA LEU A 103 -3.70 -13.73 10.91
C LEU A 103 -3.00 -14.33 9.70
N VAL A 104 -3.51 -14.03 8.51
CA VAL A 104 -2.83 -14.38 7.26
C VAL A 104 -1.45 -13.68 7.19
N PRO A 105 -0.44 -14.27 6.53
CA PRO A 105 0.96 -13.81 6.58
C PRO A 105 1.21 -12.40 6.02
N ASN A 106 0.24 -11.84 5.31
CA ASN A 106 0.28 -10.51 4.72
C ASN A 106 0.02 -9.39 5.75
N TRP A 107 -0.59 -9.71 6.90
CA TRP A 107 -0.76 -8.74 7.97
C TRP A 107 0.56 -8.52 8.69
N ARG A 108 1.07 -7.28 8.63
CA ARG A 108 2.32 -6.89 9.28
C ARG A 108 2.02 -5.99 10.46
N LEU A 109 2.59 -6.31 11.62
CA LEU A 109 2.45 -5.46 12.79
C LEU A 109 3.15 -4.13 12.50
N TRP A 110 2.39 -3.04 12.52
CA TRP A 110 2.96 -1.70 12.45
C TRP A 110 3.40 -1.27 13.85
N GLN A 111 2.47 -1.27 14.81
CA GLN A 111 2.78 -0.90 16.18
C GLN A 111 1.77 -1.49 17.16
N ALA A 112 2.16 -1.56 18.43
CA ALA A 112 1.26 -1.89 19.52
C ALA A 112 1.29 -0.79 20.58
N THR A 113 0.16 -0.56 21.24
CA THR A 113 0.04 0.42 22.33
C THR A 113 -0.93 -0.10 23.40
N ASN A 114 -0.65 0.17 24.66
CA ASN A 114 -1.57 -0.05 25.78
C ASN A 114 -2.16 1.27 26.32
N GLY A 115 -1.90 2.38 25.63
CA GLY A 115 -2.41 3.70 26.01
C GLY A 115 -3.92 3.84 25.80
N THR A 116 -4.41 5.07 26.03
CA THR A 116 -5.78 5.50 25.77
C THR A 116 -5.75 6.95 25.26
N GLY A 117 -6.78 7.37 24.55
CA GLY A 117 -6.88 8.70 23.95
C GLY A 117 -6.31 8.77 22.53
N SER A 118 -5.84 9.96 22.15
CA SER A 118 -5.22 10.19 20.84
C SER A 118 -3.78 9.69 20.83
N TRP A 119 -3.47 8.86 19.85
CA TRP A 119 -2.19 8.20 19.71
C TRP A 119 -1.73 8.29 18.25
N SER A 120 -0.42 8.38 18.03
CA SER A 120 0.18 8.43 16.70
C SER A 120 1.29 7.38 16.54
N THR A 121 1.47 6.90 15.31
CA THR A 121 2.54 5.97 14.97
C THR A 121 3.91 6.60 15.22
N LYS A 122 4.85 5.82 15.75
CA LYS A 122 6.22 6.28 16.09
C LYS A 122 7.32 5.33 15.66
N ASN A 123 7.03 4.04 15.49
CA ASN A 123 8.06 3.05 15.17
C ASN A 123 7.63 2.08 14.05
N PRO A 124 7.91 2.39 12.78
CA PRO A 124 8.31 3.72 12.29
C PRO A 124 7.14 4.70 12.35
N GLU A 125 7.42 6.00 12.47
CA GLU A 125 6.40 7.05 12.42
C GLU A 125 5.67 7.05 11.07
N TYR A 126 6.44 6.97 9.98
CA TYR A 126 5.95 6.91 8.62
C TYR A 126 6.25 5.54 8.01
N LEU A 127 5.27 4.97 7.31
CA LEU A 127 5.47 3.84 6.41
C LEU A 127 5.53 4.33 4.98
N TYR A 128 6.52 3.85 4.22
CA TYR A 128 6.48 3.94 2.76
C TYR A 128 5.40 3.02 2.25
N THR A 129 4.52 3.54 1.38
CA THR A 129 3.42 2.79 0.77
C THR A 129 3.91 1.66 -0.12
N THR A 130 5.09 1.83 -0.73
CA THR A 130 5.79 0.81 -1.52
C THR A 130 7.27 0.84 -1.20
N SER A 131 7.92 -0.32 -1.03
CA SER A 131 9.37 -0.38 -0.84
C SER A 131 10.12 -0.09 -2.16
N SER A 132 11.36 0.37 -2.07
CA SER A 132 12.21 0.63 -3.24
C SER A 132 12.49 -0.62 -4.09
N ASP A 133 12.37 -1.80 -3.50
CA ASP A 133 12.47 -3.09 -4.19
C ASP A 133 11.10 -3.66 -4.59
N GLY A 134 9.99 -2.94 -4.38
CA GLY A 134 8.64 -3.36 -4.77
C GLY A 134 8.12 -4.62 -4.09
N ARG A 135 8.80 -5.12 -3.05
CA ARG A 135 8.38 -6.34 -2.35
C ARG A 135 7.37 -6.07 -1.25
N LEU A 136 7.33 -4.83 -0.75
CA LEU A 136 6.28 -4.30 0.10
C LEU A 136 5.39 -3.36 -0.72
N ASP A 137 4.09 -3.56 -0.60
CA ASP A 137 3.05 -2.75 -1.22
C ASP A 137 1.85 -2.75 -0.28
N TYR A 138 1.63 -1.64 0.41
CA TYR A 138 0.53 -1.48 1.38
C TYR A 138 -0.76 -0.93 0.77
N LEU A 139 -0.74 -0.53 -0.51
CA LEU A 139 -1.90 0.06 -1.20
C LEU A 139 -2.62 -0.97 -2.08
N GLY A 140 -1.87 -1.93 -2.62
CA GLY A 140 -2.42 -2.98 -3.45
C GLY A 140 -3.10 -2.46 -4.73
N PRO A 141 -3.99 -3.25 -5.35
CA PRO A 141 -4.59 -2.93 -6.64
C PRO A 141 -5.60 -1.77 -6.62
N ASP A 142 -6.24 -1.56 -5.47
CA ASP A 142 -7.35 -0.63 -5.34
C ASP A 142 -6.94 0.69 -4.69
N ASN A 143 -5.65 0.90 -4.45
CA ASN A 143 -5.11 2.10 -3.79
C ASN A 143 -5.66 2.28 -2.38
N LYS A 144 -5.89 1.17 -1.66
CA LYS A 144 -6.49 1.18 -0.34
C LYS A 144 -5.49 0.69 0.68
N LEU A 145 -5.17 1.55 1.63
CA LEU A 145 -4.48 1.11 2.83
C LEU A 145 -5.46 0.32 3.69
N LYS A 146 -5.21 -0.97 3.85
CA LYS A 146 -6.01 -1.85 4.70
C LYS A 146 -5.38 -1.95 6.09
N ILE A 147 -6.15 -1.53 7.10
CA ILE A 147 -5.72 -1.42 8.50
C ILE A 147 -6.51 -2.41 9.34
N LEU A 148 -5.86 -3.05 10.29
CA LEU A 148 -6.49 -3.95 11.25
C LEU A 148 -6.08 -3.55 12.68
N PHE A 149 -7.07 -3.22 13.50
CA PHE A 149 -6.89 -3.11 14.94
C PHE A 149 -7.21 -4.46 15.58
N TYR A 150 -6.24 -5.02 16.28
CA TYR A 150 -6.28 -6.35 16.85
C TYR A 150 -6.17 -6.27 18.37
N ALA A 151 -7.18 -6.80 19.05
CA ALA A 151 -7.22 -6.98 20.50
C ALA A 151 -6.91 -8.43 20.84
N ASP A 152 -5.79 -8.67 21.49
CA ASP A 152 -5.40 -10.01 21.92
C ASP A 152 -6.20 -10.44 23.16
N GLY A 153 -6.80 -11.61 23.09
CA GLY A 153 -7.39 -12.30 24.24
C GLY A 153 -6.36 -12.98 25.15
N GLY A 154 -5.20 -13.31 24.58
CA GLY A 154 -4.15 -14.09 25.19
C GLY A 154 -4.43 -15.60 25.24
N VAL A 155 -3.39 -16.41 25.04
CA VAL A 155 -3.33 -17.80 25.51
C VAL A 155 -2.05 -17.96 26.35
N PRO A 156 -2.14 -18.33 27.65
CA PRO A 156 -3.37 -18.54 28.41
C PRO A 156 -4.22 -17.26 28.48
N TYR A 157 -5.53 -17.40 28.70
CA TYR A 157 -6.43 -16.26 28.82
C TYR A 157 -6.03 -15.42 30.06
N ILE A 158 -5.50 -14.21 29.83
CA ILE A 158 -5.04 -13.30 30.89
C ILE A 158 -6.02 -12.11 31.06
N GLY A 159 -7.21 -12.20 30.46
CA GLY A 159 -8.31 -11.23 30.57
C GLY A 159 -8.75 -10.64 29.23
N ASP A 160 -9.92 -9.99 29.24
CA ASP A 160 -10.53 -9.44 28.03
C ASP A 160 -9.91 -8.08 27.62
N GLY A 161 -9.52 -7.94 26.36
CA GLY A 161 -9.18 -6.64 25.77
C GLY A 161 -10.46 -5.94 25.33
N ARG A 162 -10.70 -4.69 25.75
CA ARG A 162 -11.86 -3.90 25.29
C ARG A 162 -11.44 -2.51 24.88
N PHE A 163 -11.76 -2.16 23.65
CA PHE A 163 -11.39 -0.89 23.04
C PHE A 163 -12.60 -0.25 22.38
N LEU A 164 -12.70 1.08 22.48
CA LEU A 164 -13.63 1.88 21.70
C LEU A 164 -12.82 2.71 20.71
N ILE A 165 -12.76 2.30 19.45
CA ILE A 165 -12.07 3.05 18.39
C ILE A 165 -13.01 4.16 17.95
N LYS A 166 -12.61 5.41 18.14
CA LYS A 166 -13.43 6.59 17.85
C LYS A 166 -13.17 7.15 16.46
N GLN A 167 -11.89 7.31 16.13
CA GLN A 167 -11.48 7.96 14.89
C GLN A 167 -10.10 7.46 14.47
N ILE A 168 -9.91 7.31 13.16
CA ILE A 168 -8.63 7.00 12.54
C ILE A 168 -8.32 8.12 11.55
N LYS A 169 -7.20 8.78 11.72
CA LYS A 169 -6.67 9.79 10.81
C LYS A 169 -5.42 9.24 10.14
N ILE A 170 -5.38 9.32 8.81
CA ILE A 170 -4.24 8.89 8.00
C ILE A 170 -3.69 10.14 7.34
N ILE A 171 -2.48 10.49 7.72
CA ILE A 171 -1.73 11.61 7.17
C ILE A 171 -0.81 11.03 6.10
N TYR A 172 -0.86 11.56 4.89
CA TYR A 172 -0.02 11.08 3.80
C TYR A 172 0.69 12.23 3.10
N SER A 173 1.90 11.94 2.60
CA SER A 173 2.63 12.83 1.71
C SER A 173 2.73 12.20 0.33
N SER A 174 2.54 13.02 -0.71
CA SER A 174 2.86 12.64 -2.07
C SER A 174 4.31 13.00 -2.35
N SER A 175 5.04 12.20 -3.13
CA SER A 175 6.30 12.70 -3.68
C SER A 175 5.95 13.60 -4.87
N GLU A 176 6.35 14.87 -4.83
CA GLU A 176 6.21 15.80 -5.96
C GLU A 176 6.92 15.29 -7.24
N ALA A 177 7.78 14.27 -7.09
CA ALA A 177 8.63 13.73 -8.15
C ALA A 177 7.93 12.75 -9.12
N VAL A 178 6.80 12.12 -8.77
CA VAL A 178 6.24 11.03 -9.62
C VAL A 178 5.84 11.51 -11.01
N ALA A 179 5.20 12.68 -11.10
CA ALA A 179 4.77 13.25 -12.39
C ALA A 179 5.95 13.88 -13.17
N ALA A 180 6.95 14.43 -12.46
CA ALA A 180 8.05 15.17 -13.06
C ALA A 180 9.19 14.28 -13.60
N GLN A 181 9.22 12.99 -13.25
CA GLN A 181 10.35 12.09 -13.54
C GLN A 181 9.92 10.75 -14.15
N ILE A 182 8.89 10.74 -15.02
CA ILE A 182 8.50 9.53 -15.75
C ILE A 182 9.68 9.05 -16.60
N ILE A 183 10.18 7.85 -16.32
CA ILE A 183 11.29 7.22 -17.04
C ILE A 183 10.75 6.48 -18.25
N THR A 184 10.87 7.08 -19.44
CA THR A 184 10.52 6.42 -20.70
C THR A 184 11.60 5.42 -21.15
N SER A 185 11.19 4.33 -21.78
CA SER A 185 12.05 3.27 -22.31
C SER A 185 11.34 2.50 -23.43
N ALA A 186 11.98 1.50 -24.02
CA ALA A 186 11.33 0.59 -24.97
C ALA A 186 10.10 -0.15 -24.39
N ASN A 187 9.98 -0.22 -23.06
CA ASN A 187 8.88 -0.88 -22.37
C ASN A 187 7.93 0.10 -21.67
N ALA A 188 8.18 1.41 -21.72
CA ALA A 188 7.33 2.42 -21.10
C ALA A 188 7.38 3.74 -21.90
N TRP A 189 6.27 4.19 -22.46
CA TRP A 189 6.23 5.41 -23.30
C TRP A 189 4.94 6.19 -23.07
N ILE A 190 4.95 7.46 -23.44
CA ILE A 190 3.77 8.33 -23.36
C ILE A 190 3.08 8.34 -24.73
N GLU A 191 1.77 8.17 -24.73
CA GLU A 191 0.92 8.27 -25.90
C GLU A 191 -0.32 9.09 -25.55
N GLY A 192 -0.40 10.33 -26.02
CA GLY A 192 -1.42 11.28 -25.59
C GLY A 192 -1.35 11.54 -24.09
N ASP A 193 -2.49 11.41 -23.40
CA ASP A 193 -2.64 11.63 -21.97
C ASP A 193 -2.36 10.37 -21.11
N PHE A 194 -1.74 9.35 -21.70
CA PHE A 194 -1.51 8.07 -21.03
C PHE A 194 -0.03 7.70 -21.00
N LEU A 195 0.40 7.16 -19.86
CA LEU A 195 1.61 6.35 -19.75
C LEU A 195 1.27 4.91 -20.10
N LEU A 196 1.91 4.39 -21.14
CA LEU A 196 1.77 3.01 -21.59
C LEU A 196 2.98 2.21 -21.18
N VAL A 197 2.73 0.98 -20.72
CA VAL A 197 3.79 0.08 -20.27
C VAL A 197 3.55 -1.32 -20.78
N ARG A 198 4.59 -1.87 -21.42
CA ARG A 198 4.59 -3.21 -21.99
C ARG A 198 5.19 -4.20 -21.00
N GLY A 199 4.54 -5.35 -20.85
CA GLY A 199 5.07 -6.53 -20.18
C GLY A 199 4.95 -7.76 -21.05
N VAL A 200 5.99 -8.60 -21.02
CA VAL A 200 6.02 -9.89 -21.72
C VAL A 200 6.24 -11.00 -20.70
N GLY A 201 5.49 -12.09 -20.84
CA GLY A 201 5.54 -13.24 -19.94
C GLY A 201 5.52 -14.55 -20.70
N LYS A 202 6.33 -15.51 -20.25
CA LYS A 202 6.35 -16.88 -20.78
C LYS A 202 5.64 -17.82 -19.81
N GLY A 203 4.79 -18.69 -20.32
CA GLY A 203 4.24 -19.80 -19.54
C GLY A 203 5.37 -20.76 -19.15
N LYS A 204 5.30 -21.35 -17.95
CA LYS A 204 6.28 -22.36 -17.54
C LYS A 204 5.86 -23.71 -18.13
N THR A 205 6.80 -24.36 -18.80
CA THR A 205 6.76 -25.75 -19.29
C THR A 205 5.56 -26.08 -20.20
N LYS A 206 5.82 -26.51 -21.44
CA LYS A 206 4.81 -27.23 -22.23
C LYS A 206 4.43 -28.50 -21.46
N ILE A 207 3.30 -28.47 -20.76
CA ILE A 207 2.65 -29.70 -20.36
C ILE A 207 1.93 -30.17 -21.63
N ASP A 208 2.60 -31.03 -22.42
CA ASP A 208 2.04 -31.65 -23.63
C ASP A 208 1.03 -32.74 -23.23
N LEU A 209 -0.01 -32.34 -22.49
CA LEU A 209 -1.17 -33.17 -22.17
C LEU A 209 -2.42 -32.45 -22.70
N PRO A 210 -3.33 -33.16 -23.40
CA PRO A 210 -4.58 -32.58 -23.87
C PRO A 210 -5.34 -31.94 -22.70
N GLY A 211 -5.72 -30.67 -22.85
CA GLY A 211 -6.45 -29.89 -21.83
C GLY A 211 -5.60 -28.92 -20.99
N TYR A 212 -4.26 -28.95 -21.10
CA TYR A 212 -3.36 -28.05 -20.34
C TYR A 212 -2.94 -26.77 -21.10
N GLU A 213 -3.34 -26.60 -22.36
CA GLU A 213 -3.02 -25.42 -23.17
C GLU A 213 -3.60 -24.11 -22.62
N SER A 214 -4.76 -24.18 -21.95
CA SER A 214 -5.37 -23.04 -21.27
C SER A 214 -4.58 -22.62 -20.02
N MET A 215 -3.91 -23.57 -19.37
CA MET A 215 -3.07 -23.31 -18.20
C MET A 215 -1.77 -22.61 -18.60
N THR A 216 -1.12 -23.02 -19.70
CA THR A 216 0.10 -22.37 -20.18
C THR A 216 -0.17 -20.93 -20.65
N LYS A 217 -1.28 -20.70 -21.38
CA LYS A 217 -1.72 -19.36 -21.79
C LYS A 217 -2.04 -18.47 -20.60
N SER A 218 -2.77 -18.97 -19.60
CA SER A 218 -3.09 -18.18 -18.41
C SER A 218 -1.86 -17.86 -17.55
N GLN A 219 -0.89 -18.77 -17.47
CA GLN A 219 0.39 -18.49 -16.83
C GLN A 219 1.20 -17.43 -17.58
N ALA A 220 1.26 -17.52 -18.91
CA ALA A 220 1.93 -16.51 -19.74
C ALA A 220 1.31 -15.12 -19.53
N LEU A 221 -0.02 -15.03 -19.49
CA LEU A 221 -0.74 -13.78 -19.17
C LEU A 221 -0.42 -13.25 -17.77
N ARG A 222 -0.42 -14.11 -16.76
CA ARG A 222 -0.06 -13.70 -15.38
C ARG A 222 1.36 -13.18 -15.32
N ALA A 223 2.31 -13.85 -15.98
CA ALA A 223 3.69 -13.41 -16.07
C ALA A 223 3.81 -12.07 -16.82
N ALA A 224 3.08 -11.89 -17.93
CA ALA A 224 3.08 -10.65 -18.71
C ALA A 224 2.55 -9.48 -17.88
N ARG A 225 1.47 -9.71 -17.14
CA ARG A 225 0.92 -8.74 -16.19
C ARG A 225 1.94 -8.35 -15.12
N VAL A 226 2.58 -9.32 -14.47
CA VAL A 226 3.65 -9.07 -13.48
C VAL A 226 4.76 -8.22 -14.08
N THR A 227 5.25 -8.56 -15.27
CA THR A 227 6.28 -7.77 -15.97
C THR A 227 5.80 -6.35 -16.29
N ALA A 228 4.56 -6.17 -16.72
CA ALA A 228 4.01 -4.85 -17.04
C ALA A 228 3.92 -3.96 -15.79
N TYR A 229 3.41 -4.48 -14.67
CA TYR A 229 3.36 -3.74 -13.40
C TYR A 229 4.76 -3.41 -12.86
N LYS A 230 5.74 -4.32 -13.02
CA LYS A 230 7.14 -4.03 -12.69
C LYS A 230 7.67 -2.85 -13.53
N ASN A 231 7.49 -2.89 -14.84
CA ASN A 231 7.96 -1.84 -15.73
C ASN A 231 7.27 -0.49 -15.42
N LEU A 232 6.00 -0.53 -14.99
CA LEU A 232 5.25 0.67 -14.60
C LEU A 232 5.79 1.27 -13.31
N GLY A 233 6.14 0.43 -12.32
CA GLY A 233 6.78 0.90 -11.09
C GLY A 233 8.16 1.50 -11.32
N ILE A 234 8.92 0.93 -12.27
CA ILE A 234 10.22 1.50 -12.67
C ILE A 234 10.01 2.83 -13.37
N ALA A 235 9.05 2.91 -14.31
CA ALA A 235 8.74 4.13 -15.06
C ALA A 235 8.31 5.28 -14.14
N LEU A 236 7.57 4.98 -13.07
CA LEU A 236 7.15 5.97 -12.06
C LEU A 236 8.19 6.25 -10.97
N GLY A 237 9.38 5.65 -11.05
CA GLY A 237 10.42 5.80 -10.02
C GLY A 237 10.06 5.19 -8.65
N LYS A 238 8.98 4.40 -8.57
CA LYS A 238 8.52 3.78 -7.32
C LYS A 238 9.37 2.58 -6.90
N ILE A 239 9.98 1.90 -7.87
CA ILE A 239 10.85 0.74 -7.62
C ILE A 239 12.10 0.81 -8.49
N SER A 240 13.20 0.23 -7.99
CA SER A 240 14.43 0.09 -8.76
C SER A 240 14.28 -0.94 -9.91
N PRO A 241 15.10 -0.89 -10.98
CA PRO A 241 15.08 -1.89 -12.05
C PRO A 241 15.29 -3.34 -11.58
N LYS A 242 16.01 -3.52 -10.47
CA LYS A 242 16.26 -4.82 -9.83
C LYS A 242 15.17 -5.23 -8.83
N GLY A 243 14.18 -4.37 -8.58
CA GLY A 243 13.04 -4.64 -7.71
C GLY A 243 12.07 -5.70 -8.27
N GLY A 244 11.10 -6.07 -7.44
CA GLY A 244 9.95 -6.91 -7.73
C GLY A 244 8.85 -6.14 -8.46
N THR A 245 7.62 -6.25 -7.98
CA THR A 245 6.43 -5.66 -8.60
C THR A 245 5.69 -4.77 -7.63
N ALA A 246 5.56 -3.49 -7.96
CA ALA A 246 4.62 -2.60 -7.30
C ALA A 246 3.28 -2.66 -8.02
N ASN A 247 2.18 -2.77 -7.28
CA ASN A 247 0.88 -2.54 -7.88
C ASN A 247 0.65 -1.04 -8.00
N ILE A 248 0.15 -0.60 -9.15
CA ILE A 248 -0.04 0.82 -9.45
C ILE A 248 -1.49 0.98 -9.86
N PRO A 249 -2.33 1.47 -8.94
CA PRO A 249 -3.76 1.53 -9.19
C PRO A 249 -4.09 2.57 -10.25
N GLY A 250 -5.24 2.38 -10.88
CA GLY A 250 -5.63 3.17 -12.06
C GLY A 250 -5.09 2.64 -13.38
N ALA A 251 -4.06 1.79 -13.34
CA ALA A 251 -3.55 1.11 -14.52
C ALA A 251 -4.58 0.10 -15.05
N LYS A 252 -4.95 0.24 -16.33
CA LYS A 252 -5.89 -0.64 -17.04
C LYS A 252 -5.18 -1.42 -18.13
N VAL A 253 -5.72 -2.58 -18.49
CA VAL A 253 -5.21 -3.34 -19.64
C VAL A 253 -5.73 -2.70 -20.91
N ARG A 254 -4.83 -2.13 -21.72
CA ARG A 254 -5.15 -1.58 -23.04
C ARG A 254 -5.22 -2.67 -24.09
N SER A 255 -4.24 -3.58 -24.08
CA SER A 255 -4.19 -4.68 -25.03
C SER A 255 -3.53 -5.92 -24.45
N THR A 256 -3.82 -7.07 -25.07
CA THR A 256 -3.21 -8.35 -24.77
C THR A 256 -3.01 -9.12 -26.08
N LYS A 257 -1.81 -9.64 -26.31
CA LYS A 257 -1.47 -10.39 -27.51
C LYS A 257 -0.72 -11.67 -27.15
N PHE A 258 -1.12 -12.80 -27.73
CA PHE A 258 -0.37 -14.04 -27.63
C PHE A 258 0.59 -14.16 -28.81
N MET A 259 1.81 -14.65 -28.53
CA MET A 259 2.85 -14.86 -29.53
C MET A 259 2.99 -16.35 -29.86
N GLU A 260 3.55 -16.63 -31.04
CA GLU A 260 3.73 -18.00 -31.55
C GLU A 260 4.66 -18.85 -30.68
N ASP A 261 5.59 -18.22 -29.95
CA ASP A 261 6.51 -18.89 -29.02
C ASP A 261 5.85 -19.29 -27.67
N GLY A 262 4.53 -19.12 -27.55
CA GLY A 262 3.76 -19.44 -26.34
C GLY A 262 3.87 -18.37 -25.25
N SER A 263 4.46 -17.21 -25.54
CA SER A 263 4.46 -16.07 -24.65
C SER A 263 3.23 -15.18 -24.84
N ALA A 264 2.97 -14.34 -23.83
CA ALA A 264 1.94 -13.32 -23.90
C ALA A 264 2.57 -11.94 -23.68
N GLU A 265 2.03 -10.96 -24.37
CA GLU A 265 2.29 -9.54 -24.21
C GLU A 265 1.05 -8.87 -23.64
N MET A 266 1.26 -7.95 -22.70
CA MET A 266 0.24 -7.10 -22.12
C MET A 266 0.72 -5.66 -22.13
N VAL A 267 -0.14 -4.75 -22.57
CA VAL A 267 0.09 -3.30 -22.44
C VAL A 267 -0.86 -2.75 -21.39
N LEU A 268 -0.31 -2.15 -20.35
CA LEU A 268 -1.04 -1.37 -19.38
C LEU A 268 -1.06 0.09 -19.80
N GLU A 269 -2.17 0.78 -19.54
CA GLU A 269 -2.31 2.22 -19.68
C GLU A 269 -2.62 2.83 -18.31
N LEU A 270 -2.00 3.96 -18.00
CA LEU A 270 -2.27 4.76 -16.81
C LEU A 270 -2.52 6.21 -17.25
N PRO A 271 -3.69 6.80 -16.94
CA PRO A 271 -3.93 8.21 -17.24
C PRO A 271 -2.96 9.10 -16.46
N LEU A 272 -2.28 10.02 -17.14
CA LEU A 272 -1.32 10.95 -16.50
C LEU A 272 -2.01 11.86 -15.47
N ALA A 273 -3.30 12.15 -15.65
CA ALA A 273 -4.10 12.89 -14.68
C ALA A 273 -4.22 12.19 -13.32
N GLU A 274 -4.06 10.86 -13.24
CA GLU A 274 -4.08 10.12 -11.98
C GLU A 274 -2.75 10.21 -11.21
N LEU A 275 -1.69 10.71 -11.85
CA LEU A 275 -0.38 10.94 -11.23
C LEU A 275 -0.24 12.34 -10.62
N GLN A 276 -1.14 13.26 -10.96
CA GLN A 276 -1.12 14.62 -10.43
C GLN A 276 -1.85 14.67 -9.08
N PRO A 277 -1.30 15.37 -8.07
CA PRO A 277 -2.04 15.65 -6.84
C PRO A 277 -3.28 16.48 -7.20
N LYS A 278 -4.46 16.02 -6.80
CA LYS A 278 -5.70 16.80 -6.86
C LYS A 278 -5.80 17.73 -5.68
#